data_AF-A0A409X7V3-F1
#
_entry.id   AF-A0A409X7V3-F1
#
_cell.length_a   1.000
_cell.length_b   1.000
_cell.length_c   1.000
_cell.angle_alpha   90.00
_cell.angle_beta   90.00
_cell.angle_gamma   90.00
#
_symmetry.space_group_name_H-M   'P 1'
#
loop_
_entity.id
_entity.type
_entity.pdbx_description
1 polymer ?
#
loop_
_entity_poly.entity_id
_entity_poly.type
_entity_poly.pdbx_seq_one_letter_code
_entity_poly.pdbx_strand_id
1 'polypeptide(L)'
;MSGPFVYVPPVNPVNYPPSPVYYRNSPYLAPFYNDPNSPFIPPLSLSANPSPYASPYHSPNTLNSPLPTVLTPNVVPFPGSSSGSAFAPESPWSRERRISWNGGAVAPSAPNSTWLQPPTYHNRTRSDASLYPFQQPVDWHSISPYVPYRADLAPQSFIHPLLNAEDRRNDLILDLSCPQFYPMRQVGNSQTVPISREELDQMAFHPQAYGAHIVCELIPDLPIDIKYRPLPGYSPIAPPLKVGDILAAIWSDMQTGISQEMWASLDEHREHMISRAYTKRCKIWTSRNYGSVRNGGVKKIDCLLGKVFFRGLVRTGDAVGTMKMIVA
;
A
#
# COMPACT_ATOMS: atom_id res chain seq x y z
N MET A 1 23.74 -23.36 -9.89
CA MET A 1 23.45 -22.16 -10.70
C MET A 1 21.93 -22.00 -10.79
N SER A 2 21.35 -21.06 -10.04
CA SER A 2 19.93 -20.73 -10.18
C SER A 2 19.73 -20.05 -11.53
N GLY A 3 18.97 -20.68 -12.41
CA GLY A 3 18.62 -20.08 -13.69
C GLY A 3 17.91 -18.74 -13.45
N PRO A 4 18.14 -17.72 -14.31
CA PRO A 4 17.47 -16.44 -14.16
C PRO A 4 15.94 -16.61 -14.21
N PHE A 5 15.19 -15.83 -13.41
CA PHE A 5 13.73 -15.92 -13.33
C PHE A 5 13.10 -15.81 -14.73
N VAL A 6 12.26 -16.78 -15.08
CA VAL A 6 11.51 -16.82 -16.34
C VAL A 6 10.07 -16.43 -16.01
N TYR A 7 9.70 -15.20 -16.34
CA TYR A 7 8.30 -14.80 -16.25
C TYR A 7 7.50 -15.54 -17.34
N VAL A 8 6.55 -16.38 -16.91
CA VAL A 8 5.54 -16.99 -17.77
C VAL A 8 4.20 -16.33 -17.44
N PRO A 9 3.58 -15.56 -18.35
CA PRO A 9 2.31 -14.93 -18.07
C PRO A 9 1.24 -15.99 -17.77
N PRO A 10 0.30 -15.73 -16.82
CA PRO A 10 -0.75 -16.66 -16.50
C PRO A 10 -1.62 -16.93 -17.74
N VAL A 11 -1.62 -18.17 -18.21
CA VAL A 11 -2.47 -18.63 -19.31
C VAL A 11 -3.89 -18.74 -18.78
N ASN A 12 -4.83 -17.91 -19.25
CA ASN A 12 -6.25 -18.18 -19.07
C ASN A 12 -6.64 -19.27 -20.09
N PRO A 13 -7.05 -20.48 -19.67
CA PRO A 13 -7.39 -21.57 -20.58
C PRO A 13 -8.82 -21.41 -21.13
N VAL A 14 -9.13 -20.27 -21.74
CA VAL A 14 -10.39 -20.09 -22.46
C VAL A 14 -10.09 -19.59 -23.86
N ASN A 15 -10.31 -20.48 -24.83
CA ASN A 15 -10.33 -20.21 -26.27
C ASN A 15 -11.35 -19.10 -26.56
N TYR A 16 -10.93 -17.85 -26.50
CA TYR A 16 -11.67 -16.75 -27.12
C TYR A 16 -11.07 -16.51 -28.50
N PRO A 17 -11.89 -16.35 -29.55
CA PRO A 17 -11.40 -15.87 -30.85
C PRO A 17 -10.69 -14.53 -30.68
N PRO A 18 -9.75 -14.17 -31.57
CA PRO A 18 -9.00 -12.92 -31.50
C PRO A 18 -9.96 -11.73 -31.61
N SER A 19 -10.49 -11.28 -30.46
CA SER A 19 -11.18 -10.01 -30.38
C SER A 19 -10.14 -8.92 -30.58
N PRO A 20 -10.43 -7.88 -31.38
CA PRO A 20 -9.56 -6.72 -31.44
C PRO A 20 -9.37 -6.21 -30.01
N VAL A 21 -8.12 -6.00 -29.61
CA VAL A 21 -7.74 -5.42 -28.33
C VAL A 21 -8.33 -4.01 -28.30
N TYR A 22 -9.56 -3.89 -27.82
CA TYR A 22 -10.12 -2.63 -27.40
C TYR A 22 -9.27 -2.20 -26.20
N TYR A 23 -8.32 -1.31 -26.46
CA TYR A 23 -7.65 -0.53 -25.44
C TYR A 23 -8.74 0.16 -24.64
N ARG A 24 -9.14 -0.46 -23.53
CA ARG A 24 -9.99 0.18 -22.55
C ARG A 24 -9.15 1.34 -22.04
N ASN A 25 -9.59 2.57 -22.33
CA ASN A 25 -8.96 3.80 -21.87
C ASN A 25 -8.69 3.65 -20.38
N SER A 26 -7.43 3.36 -20.03
CA SER A 26 -7.00 3.47 -18.65
C SER A 26 -7.08 4.96 -18.32
N PRO A 27 -7.54 5.36 -17.12
CA PRO A 27 -7.65 6.76 -16.71
C PRO A 27 -6.29 7.50 -16.62
N TYR A 28 -5.22 6.92 -17.16
CA TYR A 28 -3.87 7.45 -17.18
C TYR A 28 -3.39 7.83 -18.59
N LEU A 29 -4.22 7.69 -19.63
CA LEU A 29 -3.78 7.79 -21.04
C LEU A 29 -4.19 9.07 -21.80
N ALA A 30 -4.83 10.05 -21.18
CA ALA A 30 -5.19 11.30 -21.87
C ALA A 30 -4.65 12.55 -21.13
N PRO A 31 -4.14 13.57 -21.85
CA PRO A 31 -3.92 14.89 -21.26
C PRO A 31 -5.29 15.46 -20.87
N PHE A 32 -5.62 15.38 -19.58
CA PHE A 32 -6.87 15.84 -19.00
C PHE A 32 -6.97 17.36 -19.06
N TYR A 33 -7.44 17.89 -20.19
CA TYR A 33 -7.95 19.25 -20.22
C TYR A 33 -9.49 19.32 -20.22
N ASN A 34 -10.22 18.26 -20.61
CA ASN A 34 -11.68 18.38 -20.78
C ASN A 34 -12.55 17.15 -20.42
N ASP A 35 -12.07 16.14 -19.68
CA ASP A 35 -12.91 14.97 -19.35
C ASP A 35 -13.56 15.09 -17.95
N PRO A 36 -14.90 15.26 -17.81
CA PRO A 36 -15.57 15.46 -16.53
C PRO A 36 -15.70 14.19 -15.67
N ASN A 37 -15.25 13.03 -16.14
CA ASN A 37 -15.40 11.73 -15.47
C ASN A 37 -14.05 11.18 -14.95
N SER A 38 -13.31 11.97 -14.17
CA SER A 38 -12.14 11.48 -13.45
C SER A 38 -12.56 10.58 -12.27
N PRO A 39 -12.03 9.35 -12.13
CA PRO A 39 -12.30 8.49 -10.97
C PRO A 39 -11.72 9.03 -9.66
N PHE A 40 -10.94 10.12 -9.69
CA PHE A 40 -10.34 10.77 -8.52
C PHE A 40 -11.08 12.04 -8.08
N ILE A 41 -12.13 12.46 -8.79
CA ILE A 41 -13.01 13.56 -8.37
C ILE A 41 -14.40 12.94 -8.14
N PRO A 42 -14.90 12.86 -6.89
CA PRO A 42 -16.27 12.38 -6.68
C PRO A 42 -17.24 13.28 -7.46
N PRO A 43 -18.24 12.72 -8.15
CA PRO A 43 -19.21 13.53 -8.87
C PRO A 43 -19.86 14.52 -7.89
N LEU A 44 -19.79 15.81 -8.22
CA LEU A 44 -20.54 16.87 -7.55
C LEU A 44 -22.03 16.76 -7.92
N SER A 45 -22.66 15.61 -7.66
CA SER A 45 -24.12 15.48 -7.68
C SER A 45 -24.66 16.04 -6.35
N LEU A 46 -24.60 17.37 -6.22
CA LEU A 46 -25.38 18.15 -5.26
C LEU A 46 -26.86 18.16 -5.68
N SER A 47 -27.50 17.00 -5.69
CA SER A 47 -28.94 16.91 -5.86
C SER A 47 -29.50 15.78 -4.99
N ALA A 48 -30.04 16.23 -3.85
CA ALA A 48 -31.22 15.66 -3.20
C ALA A 48 -31.15 14.21 -2.70
N ASN A 49 -30.18 13.88 -1.84
CA ASN A 49 -30.34 12.75 -0.93
C ASN A 49 -30.39 13.25 0.53
N PRO A 50 -31.50 13.02 1.26
CA PRO A 50 -31.62 13.44 2.64
C PRO A 50 -30.66 12.62 3.51
N SER A 51 -29.99 13.33 4.42
CA SER A 51 -29.09 12.80 5.43
C SER A 51 -29.63 11.53 6.14
N PRO A 52 -28.78 10.52 6.40
CA PRO A 52 -29.14 9.34 7.20
C PRO A 52 -29.39 9.68 8.70
N TYR A 53 -29.30 10.95 9.10
CA TYR A 53 -29.64 11.43 10.44
C TYR A 53 -31.02 12.11 10.53
N ALA A 54 -31.81 12.13 9.45
CA ALA A 54 -33.20 12.57 9.51
C ALA A 54 -34.07 11.45 10.13
N SER A 55 -34.20 11.49 11.45
CA SER A 55 -35.07 10.59 12.23
C SER A 55 -36.55 10.91 11.96
N PRO A 56 -37.36 9.97 11.44
CA PRO A 56 -38.79 10.18 11.25
C PRO A 56 -39.57 9.40 12.31
N TYR A 57 -39.55 9.82 13.57
CA TYR A 57 -40.47 9.27 14.56
C TYR A 57 -41.11 10.34 15.43
N HIS A 58 -42.33 10.66 15.04
CA HIS A 58 -43.39 11.08 15.94
C HIS A 58 -43.60 10.01 17.03
N SER A 59 -43.57 10.47 18.28
CA SER A 59 -44.11 9.75 19.42
C SER A 59 -45.64 9.65 19.29
N PRO A 60 -46.22 8.49 19.63
CA PRO A 60 -47.16 8.53 20.73
C PRO A 60 -46.96 7.38 21.72
N ASN A 61 -47.09 7.74 22.99
CA ASN A 61 -47.55 6.92 24.11
C ASN A 61 -47.94 5.47 23.81
N THR A 62 -47.20 4.52 24.38
CA THR A 62 -47.79 3.33 25.00
C THR A 62 -47.03 2.97 26.28
N LEU A 63 -47.76 3.06 27.40
CA LEU A 63 -47.43 2.44 28.67
C LEU A 63 -47.40 0.91 28.52
N ASN A 64 -46.59 0.28 29.38
CA ASN A 64 -46.60 -1.15 29.74
C ASN A 64 -46.10 -2.16 28.69
N SER A 65 -44.83 -2.52 28.81
CA SER A 65 -44.40 -3.89 28.50
C SER A 65 -43.22 -4.31 29.41
N PRO A 66 -43.27 -5.48 30.06
CA PRO A 66 -42.21 -5.95 30.97
C PRO A 66 -41.00 -6.49 30.20
N LEU A 67 -39.79 -6.17 30.68
CA LEU A 67 -38.52 -6.62 30.12
C LEU A 67 -38.39 -8.16 30.14
N PRO A 68 -37.88 -8.79 29.07
CA PRO A 68 -37.31 -10.12 29.14
C PRO A 68 -35.89 -10.06 29.73
N THR A 69 -35.69 -10.82 30.81
CA THR A 69 -34.41 -11.08 31.47
C THR A 69 -33.44 -11.76 30.51
N VAL A 70 -32.43 -11.03 30.03
CA VAL A 70 -31.35 -11.60 29.21
C VAL A 70 -30.26 -12.15 30.13
N LEU A 71 -30.03 -13.45 29.97
CA LEU A 71 -28.98 -14.24 30.59
C LEU A 71 -27.58 -13.71 30.23
N THR A 72 -26.77 -13.52 31.27
CA THR A 72 -25.35 -13.17 31.24
C THR A 72 -24.51 -14.23 30.49
N PRO A 73 -23.55 -13.84 29.62
CA PRO A 73 -22.66 -14.80 28.99
C PRO A 73 -21.48 -15.20 29.89
N ASN A 74 -21.27 -16.52 29.97
CA ASN A 74 -20.05 -17.27 30.30
C ASN A 74 -18.86 -16.50 30.91
N VAL A 75 -18.71 -16.65 32.23
CA VAL A 75 -17.45 -16.45 32.94
C VAL A 75 -16.59 -17.69 32.75
N VAL A 76 -15.41 -17.54 32.12
CA VAL A 76 -14.39 -18.58 32.02
C VAL A 76 -13.69 -18.71 33.39
N PRO A 77 -13.68 -19.89 34.03
CA PRO A 77 -12.99 -20.06 35.30
C PRO A 77 -11.48 -20.15 35.07
N PHE A 78 -10.72 -19.21 35.64
CA PHE A 78 -9.27 -19.36 35.77
C PHE A 78 -8.95 -20.40 36.86
N PRO A 79 -7.97 -21.30 36.64
CA PRO A 79 -7.56 -22.25 37.67
C PRO A 79 -6.93 -21.49 38.85
N GLY A 80 -7.51 -21.69 40.04
CA GLY A 80 -7.01 -21.11 41.28
C GLY A 80 -5.63 -21.63 41.61
N SER A 81 -4.66 -20.72 41.79
CA SER A 81 -3.34 -21.03 42.34
C SER A 81 -3.47 -21.42 43.81
N SER A 82 -3.21 -22.69 44.11
CA SER A 82 -3.02 -23.18 45.48
C SER A 82 -1.64 -22.78 45.99
N SER A 83 -1.50 -21.55 46.45
CA SER A 83 -0.34 -21.15 47.24
C SER A 83 -0.77 -20.11 48.27
N GLY A 84 -1.01 -20.61 49.49
CA GLY A 84 -1.18 -19.78 50.67
C GLY A 84 0.07 -18.93 50.87
N SER A 85 -0.08 -17.63 50.68
CA SER A 85 0.90 -16.62 51.05
C SER A 85 0.12 -15.49 51.73
N ALA A 86 0.06 -15.58 53.04
CA ALA A 86 -0.44 -14.54 53.92
C ALA A 86 0.63 -13.46 54.06
N PHE A 87 0.68 -12.49 53.13
CA PHE A 87 1.40 -11.23 53.36
C PHE A 87 0.70 -10.06 52.66
N ALA A 88 0.26 -9.12 53.51
CA ALA A 88 0.05 -7.69 53.32
C ALA A 88 -0.99 -7.19 52.29
N PRO A 89 -2.00 -6.42 52.75
CA PRO A 89 -2.83 -5.57 51.91
C PRO A 89 -2.26 -4.15 51.94
N GLU A 90 -1.61 -3.66 50.89
CA GLU A 90 -1.43 -2.21 50.73
C GLU A 90 -1.08 -1.79 49.30
N SER A 91 -1.82 -0.77 48.86
CA SER A 91 -1.65 0.04 47.66
C SER A 91 -2.18 -0.52 46.33
N PRO A 92 -3.44 -0.20 45.96
CA PRO A 92 -3.86 -0.27 44.58
C PRO A 92 -3.18 0.87 43.82
N TRP A 93 -2.31 0.53 42.89
CA TRP A 93 -1.82 1.48 41.90
C TRP A 93 -3.01 1.99 41.07
N SER A 94 -3.56 3.12 41.49
CA SER A 94 -4.55 3.89 40.74
C SER A 94 -3.89 4.31 39.44
N ARG A 95 -4.24 3.62 38.35
CA ARG A 95 -3.93 4.11 37.01
C ARG A 95 -4.58 5.48 36.85
N GLU A 96 -3.75 6.51 36.83
CA GLU A 96 -4.14 7.87 36.52
C GLU A 96 -4.79 7.89 35.13
N ARG A 97 -6.10 8.13 35.09
CA ARG A 97 -6.82 8.30 33.83
C ARG A 97 -6.29 9.57 33.19
N ARG A 98 -5.67 9.45 32.01
CA ARG A 98 -5.36 10.61 31.17
C ARG A 98 -6.64 11.40 30.95
N ILE A 99 -6.56 12.68 31.28
CA ILE A 99 -7.58 13.69 31.04
C ILE A 99 -7.91 13.65 29.55
N SER A 100 -9.12 13.18 29.22
CA SER A 100 -9.67 13.36 27.88
C SER A 100 -9.74 14.85 27.61
N TRP A 101 -9.23 15.24 26.44
CA TRP A 101 -9.19 16.63 25.98
C TRP A 101 -10.58 17.26 26.02
N ASN A 102 -10.87 18.01 27.08
CA ASN A 102 -12.06 18.87 27.13
C ASN A 102 -11.70 20.13 26.37
N GLY A 103 -12.39 20.33 25.24
CA GLY A 103 -12.26 21.50 24.39
C GLY A 103 -12.24 22.77 25.22
N GLY A 104 -11.13 23.51 25.09
CA GLY A 104 -10.84 24.69 25.88
C GLY A 104 -11.96 25.72 25.83
N ALA A 105 -12.28 26.20 27.03
CA ALA A 105 -13.05 27.39 27.27
C ALA A 105 -12.47 28.59 26.50
N VAL A 106 -13.37 29.45 26.05
CA VAL A 106 -13.09 30.75 25.45
C VAL A 106 -12.31 31.59 26.47
N ALA A 107 -11.02 31.82 26.21
CA ALA A 107 -10.23 32.79 26.96
C ALA A 107 -10.62 34.22 26.53
N PRO A 108 -10.74 35.18 27.47
CA PRO A 108 -11.01 36.57 27.14
C PRO A 108 -9.81 37.21 26.44
N SER A 109 -10.13 38.04 25.45
CA SER A 109 -9.24 38.80 24.57
C SER A 109 -8.16 39.59 25.31
N ALA A 110 -6.90 39.18 25.12
CA ALA A 110 -5.73 40.00 25.45
C ALA A 110 -5.39 40.92 24.26
N PRO A 111 -5.08 42.21 24.50
CA PRO A 111 -4.75 43.16 23.44
C PRO A 111 -3.29 43.04 22.97
N ASN A 112 -3.13 43.01 21.65
CA ASN A 112 -1.98 43.44 20.85
C ASN A 112 -0.58 42.84 21.15
N SER A 113 -0.22 41.83 20.37
CA SER A 113 1.17 41.42 20.09
C SER A 113 1.34 41.24 18.57
N THR A 114 2.16 42.09 17.95
CA THR A 114 2.28 42.28 16.50
C THR A 114 3.29 41.35 15.80
N TRP A 115 3.87 40.36 16.49
CA TRP A 115 5.03 39.62 15.98
C TRP A 115 4.84 38.11 15.78
N LEU A 116 3.62 37.61 15.93
CA LEU A 116 3.28 36.21 15.64
C LEU A 116 1.96 36.15 14.86
N GLN A 117 1.99 36.51 13.58
CA GLN A 117 0.88 36.21 12.69
C GLN A 117 1.06 34.80 12.11
N PRO A 118 0.23 33.81 12.49
CA PRO A 118 0.14 32.58 11.70
C PRO A 118 -0.40 32.92 10.30
N PRO A 119 -0.01 32.19 9.25
CA PRO A 119 -0.49 32.44 7.89
C PRO A 119 -2.01 32.29 7.86
N THR A 120 -2.72 33.42 7.78
CA THR A 120 -4.16 33.53 7.64
C THR A 120 -4.56 33.27 6.18
N TYR A 121 -4.29 32.07 5.69
CA TYR A 121 -4.93 31.57 4.46
C TYR A 121 -5.44 30.14 4.66
N HIS A 122 -6.24 29.95 5.72
CA HIS A 122 -7.27 28.93 5.68
C HIS A 122 -8.40 29.43 4.78
N ASN A 123 -8.25 29.23 3.47
CA ASN A 123 -9.39 29.21 2.55
C ASN A 123 -10.28 28.02 2.94
N ARG A 124 -11.18 28.25 3.90
CA ARG A 124 -12.38 27.42 4.04
C ARG A 124 -13.17 27.59 2.75
N THR A 125 -13.11 26.57 1.90
CA THR A 125 -14.05 26.38 0.80
C THR A 125 -15.45 26.30 1.41
N ARG A 126 -16.13 27.45 1.49
CA ARG A 126 -17.55 27.52 1.78
C ARG A 126 -18.27 26.98 0.54
N SER A 127 -18.91 25.83 0.69
CA SER A 127 -19.87 25.28 -0.26
C SER A 127 -21.25 25.93 -0.08
N ASP A 128 -21.27 27.26 0.02
CA ASP A 128 -22.51 28.04 0.04
C ASP A 128 -22.60 28.82 -1.26
N ALA A 129 -23.63 28.50 -2.03
CA ALA A 129 -23.98 29.10 -3.30
C ALA A 129 -24.05 30.64 -3.21
N SER A 130 -22.98 31.33 -3.63
CA SER A 130 -23.09 32.74 -3.98
C SER A 130 -23.59 32.85 -5.41
N LEU A 131 -24.89 33.14 -5.54
CA LEU A 131 -25.47 33.78 -6.72
C LEU A 131 -24.76 35.12 -6.95
N TYR A 132 -23.70 35.12 -7.77
CA TYR A 132 -23.18 36.35 -8.39
C TYR A 132 -23.79 36.48 -9.79
N PRO A 133 -24.58 37.54 -10.07
CA PRO A 133 -25.07 37.83 -11.40
C PRO A 133 -24.08 38.75 -12.09
N PHE A 134 -22.94 38.24 -12.56
CA PHE A 134 -22.13 38.91 -13.60
C PHE A 134 -21.26 37.86 -14.28
N GLN A 135 -21.88 37.11 -15.18
CA GLN A 135 -21.15 36.45 -16.25
C GLN A 135 -20.56 37.56 -17.13
N GLN A 136 -19.27 37.83 -16.96
CA GLN A 136 -18.54 38.45 -18.06
C GLN A 136 -18.51 37.43 -19.21
N PRO A 137 -18.78 37.85 -20.45
CA PRO A 137 -18.64 36.97 -21.60
C PRO A 137 -17.19 36.49 -21.63
N VAL A 138 -16.99 35.18 -21.53
CA VAL A 138 -15.69 34.57 -21.80
C VAL A 138 -15.45 34.81 -23.29
N ASP A 139 -14.63 35.82 -23.58
CA ASP A 139 -14.32 36.23 -24.94
C ASP A 139 -13.34 35.21 -25.53
N TRP A 140 -13.88 34.20 -26.22
CA TRP A 140 -13.15 33.08 -26.81
C TRP A 140 -12.17 33.48 -27.94
N HIS A 141 -11.95 34.77 -28.19
CA HIS A 141 -11.25 35.29 -29.37
C HIS A 141 -9.82 35.82 -29.13
N SER A 142 -9.26 35.70 -27.93
CA SER A 142 -7.86 36.08 -27.66
C SER A 142 -6.97 34.89 -27.32
N ILE A 143 -6.98 33.85 -28.18
CA ILE A 143 -5.89 32.87 -28.21
C ILE A 143 -4.77 33.53 -29.00
N SER A 144 -3.82 34.16 -28.29
CA SER A 144 -2.60 34.70 -28.89
C SER A 144 -1.87 33.58 -29.65
N PRO A 145 -1.64 33.70 -30.98
CA PRO A 145 -0.95 32.70 -31.78
C PRO A 145 0.56 32.59 -31.48
N TYR A 146 1.05 33.37 -30.50
CA TYR A 146 2.45 33.43 -30.09
C TYR A 146 2.67 32.96 -28.65
N VAL A 147 1.97 31.92 -28.20
CA VAL A 147 2.45 31.19 -27.02
C VAL A 147 3.66 30.37 -27.48
N PRO A 148 4.90 30.69 -27.06
CA PRO A 148 6.06 29.90 -27.42
C PRO A 148 5.80 28.47 -26.95
N TYR A 149 5.89 27.51 -27.87
CA TYR A 149 5.86 26.09 -27.57
C TYR A 149 6.76 25.86 -26.37
N ARG A 150 6.15 25.46 -25.23
CA ARG A 150 6.94 25.06 -24.07
C ARG A 150 7.77 23.88 -24.52
N ALA A 151 9.09 24.07 -24.50
CA ALA A 151 10.06 23.04 -24.85
C ALA A 151 9.67 21.72 -24.18
N ASP A 152 9.61 20.68 -25.00
CA ASP A 152 9.18 19.33 -24.63
C ASP A 152 9.82 18.88 -23.32
N LEU A 153 9.04 18.92 -22.25
CA LEU A 153 9.44 18.25 -21.01
C LEU A 153 9.53 16.77 -21.35
N ALA A 154 10.73 16.20 -21.23
CA ALA A 154 10.93 14.78 -21.42
C ALA A 154 9.83 14.01 -20.66
N PRO A 155 9.19 13.00 -21.28
CA PRO A 155 8.04 12.32 -20.70
C PRO A 155 8.43 11.82 -19.32
N GLN A 156 7.79 12.37 -18.29
CA GLN A 156 8.03 11.95 -16.92
C GLN A 156 7.58 10.50 -16.82
N SER A 157 8.49 9.64 -16.38
CA SER A 157 8.09 8.29 -16.03
C SER A 157 7.33 8.35 -14.70
N PHE A 158 6.37 7.46 -14.47
CA PHE A 158 5.64 7.26 -13.21
C PHE A 158 5.65 5.77 -12.81
N ILE A 159 5.85 5.51 -11.52
CA ILE A 159 5.74 4.17 -10.93
C ILE A 159 4.31 4.04 -10.39
N HIS A 160 3.69 2.88 -10.58
CA HIS A 160 2.37 2.60 -10.02
C HIS A 160 2.34 2.86 -8.49
N PRO A 161 1.30 3.50 -7.92
CA PRO A 161 1.27 3.87 -6.50
C PRO A 161 1.55 2.71 -5.53
N LEU A 162 1.02 1.51 -5.80
CA LEU A 162 1.32 0.30 -4.99
C LEU A 162 2.80 -0.09 -4.96
N LEU A 163 3.56 0.29 -5.99
CA LEU A 163 4.99 0.01 -6.10
C LEU A 163 5.83 1.22 -5.70
N ASN A 164 5.28 2.42 -5.60
CA ASN A 164 6.06 3.62 -5.36
C ASN A 164 6.39 3.78 -3.88
N ALA A 165 7.66 3.66 -3.51
CA ALA A 165 8.09 3.89 -2.13
C ALA A 165 8.24 5.39 -1.78
N GLU A 166 8.22 6.28 -2.76
CA GLU A 166 8.26 7.73 -2.54
C GLU A 166 6.90 8.25 -2.05
N ASP A 167 5.82 7.50 -2.31
CA ASP A 167 4.51 7.83 -1.78
C ASP A 167 4.45 7.52 -0.28
N ARG A 168 4.06 8.51 0.52
CA ARG A 168 3.91 8.38 1.98
C ARG A 168 2.77 7.43 2.36
N ARG A 169 1.85 7.17 1.43
CA ARG A 169 0.67 6.32 1.62
C ARG A 169 0.85 4.94 1.01
N ASN A 170 2.06 4.37 1.06
CA ASN A 170 2.22 3.00 0.61
C ASN A 170 1.55 2.03 1.60
N ASP A 171 0.29 1.72 1.31
CA ASP A 171 -0.55 0.81 2.08
C ASP A 171 -0.27 -0.67 1.74
N LEU A 172 0.66 -0.96 0.82
CA LEU A 172 1.07 -2.32 0.46
C LEU A 172 1.79 -3.01 1.63
N ILE A 173 1.32 -4.20 1.96
CA ILE A 173 1.96 -5.12 2.89
C ILE A 173 2.28 -6.39 2.11
N LEU A 174 3.57 -6.58 1.83
CA LEU A 174 4.10 -7.81 1.27
C LEU A 174 5.21 -8.33 2.17
N ASP A 175 4.90 -9.39 2.91
CA ASP A 175 5.89 -10.14 3.70
C ASP A 175 6.62 -11.11 2.78
N LEU A 176 7.88 -10.79 2.50
CA LEU A 176 8.73 -11.61 1.65
C LEU A 176 9.05 -12.95 2.31
N SER A 177 8.92 -13.08 3.64
CA SER A 177 9.24 -14.31 4.37
C SER A 177 8.13 -15.35 4.31
N CYS A 178 6.94 -14.93 3.89
CA CYS A 178 5.81 -15.81 3.71
C CYS A 178 6.12 -16.85 2.60
N PRO A 179 5.92 -18.16 2.86
CA PRO A 179 6.13 -19.21 1.87
C PRO A 179 5.11 -19.18 0.72
N GLN A 180 4.09 -18.33 0.83
CA GLN A 180 3.08 -18.12 -0.21
C GLN A 180 3.05 -16.65 -0.61
N PHE A 181 2.88 -16.39 -1.90
CA PHE A 181 2.71 -15.04 -2.42
C PHE A 181 1.32 -14.52 -2.03
N TYR A 182 1.28 -13.60 -1.07
CA TYR A 182 0.01 -13.06 -0.53
C TYR A 182 0.12 -11.56 -0.26
N PRO A 183 0.12 -10.72 -1.32
CA PRO A 183 0.16 -9.27 -1.17
C PRO A 183 -1.16 -8.76 -0.57
N MET A 184 -1.06 -7.94 0.48
CA MET A 184 -2.20 -7.32 1.15
C MET A 184 -2.09 -5.81 1.08
N ARG A 185 -3.21 -5.11 1.25
CA ARG A 185 -3.28 -3.67 1.44
C ARG A 185 -3.92 -3.34 2.78
N GLN A 186 -3.40 -2.34 3.47
CA GLN A 186 -4.02 -1.79 4.68
C GLN A 186 -5.20 -0.87 4.30
N VAL A 187 -6.40 -1.14 4.83
CA VAL A 187 -7.64 -0.40 4.53
C VAL A 187 -8.19 0.23 5.81
N GLY A 188 -7.51 1.25 6.33
CA GLY A 188 -7.89 1.94 7.58
C GLY A 188 -7.93 1.04 8.82
N ASN A 189 -8.05 1.59 10.03
CA ASN A 189 -8.28 0.87 11.30
C ASN A 189 -7.50 -0.45 11.51
N SER A 190 -6.26 -0.53 11.01
CA SER A 190 -5.43 -1.76 11.02
C SER A 190 -6.07 -2.98 10.34
N GLN A 191 -7.08 -2.78 9.49
CA GLN A 191 -7.64 -3.83 8.65
C GLN A 191 -6.76 -4.04 7.44
N THR A 192 -6.59 -5.30 7.04
CA THR A 192 -5.84 -5.67 5.84
C THR A 192 -6.75 -6.45 4.90
N VAL A 193 -6.73 -6.10 3.62
CA VAL A 193 -7.51 -6.75 2.57
C VAL A 193 -6.53 -7.28 1.52
N PRO A 194 -6.69 -8.51 0.99
CA PRO A 194 -5.86 -8.99 -0.10
C PRO A 194 -5.99 -8.07 -1.32
N ILE A 195 -4.89 -7.84 -2.03
CA ILE A 195 -4.92 -7.04 -3.26
C ILE A 195 -5.69 -7.80 -4.33
N SER A 196 -6.59 -7.10 -5.03
CA SER A 196 -7.44 -7.74 -6.02
C SER A 196 -6.66 -8.11 -7.28
N ARG A 197 -7.16 -9.08 -8.06
CA ARG A 197 -6.51 -9.49 -9.30
C ARG A 197 -6.46 -8.34 -10.31
N GLU A 198 -7.51 -7.53 -10.35
CA GLU A 198 -7.63 -6.37 -11.22
C GLU A 198 -6.57 -5.31 -10.90
N GLU A 199 -6.23 -5.12 -9.61
CA GLU A 199 -5.15 -4.24 -9.17
C GLU A 199 -3.77 -4.78 -9.55
N LEU A 200 -3.55 -6.09 -9.40
CA LEU A 200 -2.31 -6.75 -9.84
C LEU A 200 -2.13 -6.73 -11.36
N ASP A 201 -3.22 -6.71 -12.13
CA ASP A 201 -3.21 -6.68 -13.59
C ASP A 201 -2.94 -5.27 -14.17
N GLN A 202 -2.86 -4.23 -13.32
CA GLN A 202 -2.54 -2.86 -13.76
C GLN A 202 -1.09 -2.73 -14.21
N MET A 203 -0.83 -1.78 -15.13
CA MET A 203 0.52 -1.48 -15.61
C MET A 203 1.39 -0.96 -14.46
N ALA A 204 2.58 -1.51 -14.33
CA ALA A 204 3.52 -1.10 -13.28
C ALA A 204 4.15 0.29 -13.53
N PHE A 205 4.28 0.68 -14.80
CA PHE A 205 5.00 1.87 -15.22
C PHE A 205 4.24 2.64 -16.29
N HIS A 206 4.43 3.96 -16.28
CA HIS A 206 4.01 4.86 -17.35
C HIS A 206 5.18 5.79 -17.73
N PRO A 207 5.64 5.87 -18.99
CA PRO A 207 5.23 5.02 -20.10
C PRO A 207 5.51 3.53 -19.81
N GLN A 208 4.90 2.65 -20.60
CA GLN A 208 5.00 1.20 -20.42
C GLN A 208 6.47 0.75 -20.48
N ALA A 209 6.88 -0.08 -19.52
CA ALA A 209 8.18 -0.75 -19.55
C ALA A 209 7.99 -2.25 -19.71
N TYR A 210 8.96 -2.87 -20.39
CA TYR A 210 8.95 -4.30 -20.74
C TYR A 210 10.02 -5.09 -19.96
N GLY A 211 10.81 -4.39 -19.16
CA GLY A 211 11.85 -4.96 -18.31
C GLY A 211 12.15 -4.03 -17.13
N ALA A 212 12.72 -4.60 -16.07
CA ALA A 212 13.15 -3.86 -14.89
C ALA A 212 14.40 -4.51 -14.30
N HIS A 213 15.26 -3.69 -13.73
CA HIS A 213 16.46 -4.09 -12.99
C HIS A 213 16.35 -3.55 -11.57
N ILE A 214 16.05 -4.43 -10.61
CA ILE A 214 15.76 -4.05 -9.23
C ILE A 214 16.95 -4.41 -8.34
N VAL A 215 17.55 -3.42 -7.70
CA VAL A 215 18.69 -3.57 -6.78
C VAL A 215 18.20 -3.38 -5.35
N CYS A 216 18.65 -4.22 -4.42
CA CYS A 216 18.41 -4.01 -3.00
C CYS A 216 19.68 -3.52 -2.31
N GLU A 217 19.59 -2.48 -1.49
CA GLU A 217 20.75 -1.91 -0.79
C GLU A 217 21.44 -2.89 0.15
N LEU A 218 20.70 -3.82 0.75
CA LEU A 218 21.25 -4.82 1.67
C LEU A 218 21.99 -5.95 0.94
N ILE A 219 21.69 -6.16 -0.34
CA ILE A 219 22.26 -7.21 -1.20
C ILE A 219 22.48 -6.68 -2.63
N PRO A 220 23.37 -5.70 -2.82
CA PRO A 220 23.57 -5.07 -4.13
C PRO A 220 24.07 -6.06 -5.18
N ASP A 221 24.77 -7.11 -4.76
CA ASP A 221 25.34 -8.15 -5.63
C ASP A 221 24.28 -9.12 -6.19
N LEU A 222 23.03 -9.02 -5.72
CA LEU A 222 21.92 -9.86 -6.14
C LEU A 222 20.79 -9.03 -6.76
N PRO A 223 21.02 -8.40 -7.92
CA PRO A 223 19.96 -7.69 -8.62
C PRO A 223 18.89 -8.66 -9.13
N ILE A 224 17.66 -8.17 -9.21
CA ILE A 224 16.51 -8.88 -9.77
C ILE A 224 16.27 -8.35 -11.17
N ASP A 225 16.61 -9.17 -12.16
CA ASP A 225 16.37 -8.89 -13.57
C ASP A 225 15.01 -9.43 -14.00
N ILE A 226 14.08 -8.52 -14.29
CA ILE A 226 12.77 -8.87 -14.88
C ILE A 226 12.89 -8.68 -16.39
N LYS A 227 12.94 -9.78 -17.13
CA LYS A 227 13.04 -9.81 -18.60
C LYS A 227 12.00 -10.77 -19.17
N TYR A 228 11.29 -10.34 -20.20
CA TYR A 228 10.36 -11.21 -20.92
C TYR A 228 11.11 -12.33 -21.62
N ARG A 229 10.64 -13.57 -21.44
CA ARG A 229 11.18 -14.76 -22.09
C ARG A 229 10.05 -15.51 -22.77
N PRO A 230 9.86 -15.33 -24.08
CA PRO A 230 8.79 -16.01 -24.79
C PRO A 230 9.05 -17.52 -24.74
N LEU A 231 8.04 -18.28 -24.30
CA LEU A 231 8.04 -19.73 -24.47
C LEU A 231 7.77 -20.06 -25.96
N PRO A 232 8.26 -21.22 -26.46
CA PRO A 232 7.93 -21.66 -27.82
C PRO A 232 6.41 -21.67 -28.03
N GLY A 233 5.93 -21.00 -29.09
CA GLY A 233 4.51 -20.88 -29.41
C GLY A 233 3.79 -19.63 -28.85
N TYR A 234 4.49 -18.78 -28.11
CA TYR A 234 3.96 -17.50 -27.62
C TYR A 234 4.45 -16.32 -28.46
N SER A 235 3.77 -15.16 -28.35
CA SER A 235 4.15 -13.93 -29.03
C SER A 235 5.60 -13.55 -28.69
N PRO A 236 6.45 -13.20 -29.68
CA PRO A 236 7.81 -12.74 -29.41
C PRO A 236 7.83 -11.32 -28.81
N ILE A 237 6.70 -10.60 -28.86
CA ILE A 237 6.58 -9.23 -28.36
C ILE A 237 6.29 -9.28 -26.85
N ALA A 238 7.16 -8.64 -26.07
CA ALA A 238 6.99 -8.56 -24.63
C ALA A 238 5.69 -7.79 -24.26
N PRO A 239 4.84 -8.34 -23.38
CA PRO A 239 3.74 -7.57 -22.84
C PRO A 239 4.28 -6.50 -21.85
N PRO A 240 3.57 -5.37 -21.67
CA PRO A 240 3.91 -4.39 -20.64
C PRO A 240 3.94 -5.04 -19.25
N LEU A 241 4.90 -4.65 -18.42
CA LEU A 241 5.01 -5.15 -17.06
C LEU A 241 3.82 -4.72 -16.21
N LYS A 242 3.22 -5.69 -15.51
CA LYS A 242 2.14 -5.45 -14.56
C LYS A 242 2.67 -5.35 -13.13
N VAL A 243 1.85 -4.80 -12.23
CA VAL A 243 2.15 -4.73 -10.79
C VAL A 243 2.39 -6.12 -10.21
N GLY A 244 1.51 -7.08 -10.55
CA GLY A 244 1.62 -8.46 -10.10
C GLY A 244 2.92 -9.14 -10.55
N ASP A 245 3.36 -8.88 -11.77
CA ASP A 245 4.59 -9.47 -12.33
C ASP A 245 5.82 -9.07 -11.51
N ILE A 246 5.88 -7.81 -11.12
CA ILE A 246 6.98 -7.26 -10.32
C ILE A 246 6.96 -7.82 -8.91
N LEU A 247 5.81 -7.77 -8.23
CA LEU A 247 5.69 -8.29 -6.87
C LEU A 247 6.00 -9.79 -6.81
N ALA A 248 5.51 -10.56 -7.78
CA ALA A 248 5.77 -12.00 -7.88
C ALA A 248 7.24 -12.30 -8.18
N ALA A 249 7.88 -11.52 -9.07
CA ALA A 249 9.31 -11.67 -9.36
C ALA A 249 10.18 -11.38 -8.14
N ILE A 250 9.89 -10.30 -7.40
CA ILE A 250 10.60 -9.95 -6.16
C ILE A 250 10.43 -11.06 -5.12
N TRP A 251 9.18 -11.47 -4.87
CA TRP A 251 8.91 -12.54 -3.90
C TRP A 251 9.60 -13.85 -4.30
N SER A 252 9.48 -14.27 -5.57
CA SER A 252 10.08 -15.51 -6.04
C SER A 252 11.59 -15.47 -5.95
N ASP A 253 12.23 -14.34 -6.28
CA ASP A 253 13.69 -14.22 -6.20
C ASP A 253 14.14 -14.28 -4.73
N MET A 254 13.47 -13.57 -3.83
CA MET A 254 13.79 -13.58 -2.39
C MET A 254 13.63 -14.97 -1.75
N GLN A 255 12.76 -15.81 -2.32
CA GLN A 255 12.54 -17.19 -1.90
C GLN A 255 13.61 -18.17 -2.41
N THR A 256 14.51 -17.75 -3.31
CA THR A 256 15.60 -18.60 -3.81
C THR A 256 16.68 -18.81 -2.75
N GLY A 257 17.28 -20.01 -2.75
CA GLY A 257 18.45 -20.31 -1.94
C GLY A 257 19.66 -19.51 -2.40
N ILE A 258 20.51 -19.10 -1.47
CA ILE A 258 21.80 -18.49 -1.83
C ILE A 258 22.75 -19.54 -2.43
N SER A 259 23.66 -19.13 -3.31
CA SER A 259 24.68 -20.04 -3.85
C SER A 259 25.77 -20.31 -2.80
N GLN A 260 26.41 -21.48 -2.90
CA GLN A 260 27.56 -21.82 -2.03
C GLN A 260 28.74 -20.87 -2.25
N GLU A 261 28.96 -20.43 -3.50
CA GLU A 261 29.97 -19.44 -3.85
C GLU A 261 29.71 -18.09 -3.15
N MET A 262 28.46 -17.63 -3.16
CA MET A 262 28.07 -16.41 -2.46
C MET A 262 28.27 -16.58 -0.95
N TRP A 263 27.83 -17.70 -0.37
CA TRP A 263 28.03 -17.98 1.06
C TRP A 263 29.50 -17.96 1.45
N ALA A 264 30.37 -18.61 0.67
CA ALA A 264 31.81 -18.65 0.91
C ALA A 264 32.49 -17.28 0.73
N SER A 265 31.89 -16.37 -0.04
CA SER A 265 32.38 -15.00 -0.20
C SER A 265 31.99 -14.04 0.93
N LEU A 266 31.12 -14.47 1.85
CA LEU A 266 30.69 -13.63 2.96
C LEU A 266 31.79 -13.49 4.02
N ASP A 267 31.85 -12.30 4.62
CA ASP A 267 32.58 -12.08 5.85
C ASP A 267 31.95 -12.85 7.02
N GLU A 268 32.76 -13.31 7.97
CA GLU A 268 32.33 -14.14 9.11
C GLU A 268 31.21 -13.44 9.92
N HIS A 269 31.32 -12.12 10.08
CA HIS A 269 30.29 -11.34 10.76
C HIS A 269 28.95 -11.37 10.02
N ARG A 270 28.97 -11.23 8.69
CA ARG A 270 27.76 -11.31 7.85
C ARG A 270 27.18 -12.71 7.86
N GLU A 271 28.03 -13.75 7.77
CA GLU A 271 27.61 -15.15 7.85
C GLU A 271 26.84 -15.43 9.15
N HIS A 272 27.37 -14.97 10.29
CA HIS A 272 26.70 -15.12 11.58
C HIS A 272 25.36 -14.38 11.64
N MET A 273 25.29 -13.15 11.11
CA MET A 273 24.05 -12.36 11.07
C MET A 273 22.97 -13.01 10.19
N ILE A 274 23.34 -13.55 9.03
CA ILE A 274 22.43 -14.27 8.14
C ILE A 274 21.97 -15.58 8.78
N SER A 275 22.88 -16.33 9.43
CA SER A 275 22.56 -17.55 10.18
C SER A 275 21.53 -17.30 11.28
N ARG A 276 21.64 -16.16 11.98
CA ARG A 276 20.64 -15.73 12.97
C ARG A 276 19.29 -15.39 12.34
N ALA A 277 19.28 -14.68 11.21
CA ALA A 277 18.06 -14.35 10.47
C ALA A 277 17.34 -15.62 9.98
N TYR A 278 18.10 -16.57 9.39
CA TYR A 278 17.63 -17.90 8.99
C TYR A 278 16.99 -18.65 10.17
N THR A 279 17.71 -18.74 11.30
CA THR A 279 17.19 -19.42 12.50
C THR A 279 15.91 -18.77 13.01
N LYS A 280 15.83 -17.42 12.98
CA LYS A 280 14.62 -16.67 13.36
C LYS A 280 13.46 -16.99 12.41
N ARG A 281 13.69 -17.01 11.09
CA ARG A 281 12.69 -17.41 10.08
C ARG A 281 12.18 -18.83 10.33
N CYS A 282 13.07 -19.80 10.55
CA CYS A 282 12.67 -21.17 10.86
C CYS A 282 11.80 -21.26 12.14
N LYS A 283 12.12 -20.47 13.17
CA LYS A 283 11.35 -20.45 14.42
C LYS A 283 9.93 -19.90 14.23
N ILE A 284 9.73 -18.89 13.39
CA ILE A 284 8.41 -18.29 13.15
C ILE A 284 7.43 -19.31 12.53
N TRP A 285 7.91 -20.24 11.70
CA TRP A 285 7.07 -21.19 10.96
C TRP A 285 6.92 -22.59 11.61
N THR A 286 7.06 -22.68 12.94
CA THR A 286 7.23 -23.93 13.71
C THR A 286 6.02 -24.88 13.74
N SER A 287 4.80 -24.43 13.44
CA SER A 287 3.59 -25.25 13.72
C SER A 287 3.27 -26.34 12.68
N ARG A 288 3.50 -26.12 11.38
CA ARG A 288 3.14 -27.10 10.33
C ARG A 288 4.14 -27.21 9.17
N ASN A 289 4.90 -26.15 8.93
CA ASN A 289 5.82 -26.05 7.79
C ASN A 289 7.30 -26.07 8.21
N TYR A 290 7.60 -26.43 9.46
CA TYR A 290 8.96 -26.36 9.98
C TYR A 290 9.96 -27.18 9.14
N GLY A 291 9.60 -28.41 8.78
CA GLY A 291 10.46 -29.30 7.99
C GLY A 291 10.75 -28.74 6.60
N SER A 292 9.75 -28.23 5.88
CA SER A 292 9.93 -27.69 4.53
C SER A 292 10.74 -26.39 4.54
N VAL A 293 10.52 -25.52 5.52
CA VAL A 293 11.24 -24.25 5.67
C VAL A 293 12.72 -24.49 6.01
N ARG A 294 13.01 -25.47 6.87
CA ARG A 294 14.39 -25.85 7.25
C ARG A 294 15.14 -26.54 6.11
N ASN A 295 14.48 -27.42 5.37
CA ASN A 295 15.10 -28.15 4.26
C ASN A 295 15.45 -27.23 3.08
N GLY A 296 14.80 -26.06 2.98
CA GLY A 296 15.12 -25.05 1.97
C GLY A 296 16.43 -24.29 2.21
N GLY A 297 17.08 -24.48 3.36
CA GLY A 297 18.34 -23.82 3.69
C GLY A 297 18.23 -22.29 3.79
N VAL A 298 19.39 -21.62 3.71
CA VAL A 298 19.51 -20.16 3.71
C VAL A 298 19.01 -19.60 2.37
N LYS A 299 18.12 -18.62 2.45
CA LYS A 299 17.51 -17.96 1.29
C LYS A 299 18.02 -16.52 1.15
N LYS A 300 17.86 -15.93 -0.04
CA LYS A 300 18.21 -14.52 -0.28
C LYS A 300 17.53 -13.59 0.72
N ILE A 301 16.30 -13.87 1.13
CA ILE A 301 15.62 -13.09 2.18
C ILE A 301 16.34 -13.07 3.53
N ASP A 302 17.07 -14.14 3.89
CA ASP A 302 17.83 -14.17 5.16
C ASP A 302 18.98 -13.15 5.13
N CYS A 303 19.44 -12.75 3.94
CA CYS A 303 20.40 -11.68 3.74
C CYS A 303 19.83 -10.28 4.03
N LEU A 304 18.50 -10.13 4.14
CA LEU A 304 17.85 -8.88 4.54
C LEU A 304 17.88 -8.65 6.06
N LEU A 305 18.52 -9.54 6.82
CA LEU A 305 18.77 -9.41 8.27
C LEU A 305 17.49 -9.19 9.10
N GLY A 306 16.37 -9.74 8.64
CA GLY A 306 15.06 -9.63 9.28
C GLY A 306 14.17 -8.48 8.78
N LYS A 307 14.62 -7.68 7.82
CA LYS A 307 13.78 -6.70 7.10
C LYS A 307 12.98 -7.41 6.01
N VAL A 308 11.88 -8.03 6.41
CA VAL A 308 11.10 -8.94 5.54
C VAL A 308 9.97 -8.25 4.80
N PHE A 309 9.61 -7.01 5.17
CA PHE A 309 8.50 -6.31 4.53
C PHE A 309 8.98 -5.47 3.36
N PHE A 310 8.44 -5.74 2.18
CA PHE A 310 8.64 -4.88 1.01
C PHE A 310 7.88 -3.57 1.18
N ARG A 311 8.55 -2.44 0.94
CA ARG A 311 8.02 -1.07 1.08
C ARG A 311 7.88 -0.32 -0.22
N GLY A 312 8.17 -0.95 -1.35
CA GLY A 312 8.11 -0.34 -2.67
C GLY A 312 9.48 -0.24 -3.35
N LEU A 313 9.46 0.45 -4.47
CA LEU A 313 10.56 0.75 -5.36
C LEU A 313 10.76 2.26 -5.44
N VAL A 314 12.02 2.68 -5.48
CA VAL A 314 12.45 4.05 -5.75
C VAL A 314 13.26 4.02 -7.04
N ARG A 315 13.16 5.05 -7.87
CA ARG A 315 13.99 5.10 -9.07
C ARG A 315 15.44 5.36 -8.70
N THR A 316 16.36 4.75 -9.43
CA THR A 316 17.78 4.99 -9.21
C THR A 316 18.46 5.18 -10.56
N GLY A 317 18.85 6.44 -10.82
CA GLY A 317 19.49 6.86 -12.06
C GLY A 317 18.52 7.26 -13.17
N ASP A 318 19.09 7.60 -14.32
CA ASP A 318 18.37 8.12 -15.49
C ASP A 318 17.83 7.00 -16.40
N ALA A 319 18.31 5.77 -16.22
CA ALA A 319 17.91 4.64 -17.03
C ALA A 319 16.47 4.20 -16.69
N VAL A 320 15.60 4.20 -17.70
CA VAL A 320 14.23 3.70 -17.60
C VAL A 320 14.29 2.20 -17.27
N GLY A 321 14.08 1.86 -16.00
CA GLY A 321 13.99 0.47 -15.54
C GLY A 321 14.90 0.11 -14.37
N THR A 322 15.89 0.94 -14.01
CA THR A 322 16.70 0.68 -12.81
C THR A 322 16.02 1.23 -11.56
N MET A 323 15.78 0.34 -10.59
CA MET A 323 15.02 0.67 -9.38
C MET A 323 15.72 0.11 -8.15
N LYS A 324 15.56 0.82 -7.04
CA LYS A 324 16.01 0.42 -5.72
C LYS A 324 14.82 -0.12 -4.91
N MET A 325 14.94 -1.35 -4.45
CA MET A 325 13.99 -1.96 -3.53
C MET A 325 14.19 -1.44 -2.11
N ILE A 326 13.09 -0.98 -1.50
CA ILE A 326 13.06 -0.56 -0.09
C ILE A 326 12.42 -1.68 0.74
N VAL A 327 13.06 -2.03 1.85
CA VAL A 327 12.60 -3.06 2.79
C VAL A 327 12.61 -2.55 4.22
N ALA A 328 11.70 -3.06 5.06
CA ALA A 328 11.54 -2.70 6.47
C ALA A 328 11.56 -3.91 7.40
#